data_AF-G1NK01-F1
#
_entry.id   AF-G1NK01-F1
#
_cell.length_a   1.000
_cell.length_b   1.000
_cell.length_c   1.000
_cell.angle_alpha   90.00
_cell.angle_beta   90.00
_cell.angle_gamma   90.00
#
_symmetry.space_group_name_H-M   'P 1'
#
loop_
_entity.id
_entity.type
_entity.pdbx_description
1 polymer ?
#
loop_
_entity_poly.entity_id
_entity_poly.type
_entity_poly.pdbx_seq_one_letter_code
_entity_poly.pdbx_strand_id
1 'polypeptide(L)' 'MPAGVPWSTYLKTLAASMLAMFAGAEVVHRYYRPDLSIPEIPPKPGELRTELLGLKARSKQAETSQH' A
#
# COMPACT_ATOMS: atom_id res chain seq x y z
N MET A 1 12.35 35.32 -7.16
CA MET A 1 12.04 33.94 -6.70
C MET A 1 11.04 34.04 -5.56
N PRO A 2 10.00 33.20 -5.51
CA PRO A 2 9.03 33.23 -4.40
C PRO A 2 9.77 33.05 -3.07
N ALA A 3 9.41 33.86 -2.07
CA ALA A 3 9.96 33.84 -0.70
C ALA A 3 11.49 33.94 -0.52
N GLY A 4 12.26 34.31 -1.56
CA GLY A 4 13.72 34.46 -1.46
C GLY A 4 14.53 33.15 -1.44
N VAL A 5 13.88 32.02 -1.73
CA VAL A 5 14.51 30.69 -1.73
C VAL A 5 14.87 30.27 -3.17
N PRO A 6 16.03 29.63 -3.42
CA PRO A 6 16.39 29.18 -4.76
C PRO A 6 15.42 28.13 -5.30
N TRP A 7 15.12 28.18 -6.60
CA TRP A 7 14.23 27.24 -7.30
C TRP A 7 14.62 25.77 -7.09
N SER A 8 15.93 25.51 -7.00
CA SER A 8 16.47 24.18 -6.71
C SER A 8 16.01 23.62 -5.36
N THR A 9 15.77 24.47 -4.35
CA THR A 9 15.23 24.03 -3.05
C THR A 9 13.80 23.54 -3.19
N TYR A 10 12.96 24.24 -3.95
CA TYR A 10 11.59 23.80 -4.23
C TYR A 10 11.55 22.45 -4.95
N LEU A 11 12.42 22.27 -5.95
CA LEU A 11 12.55 21.00 -6.66
C LEU A 11 13.03 19.87 -5.74
N LYS A 12 13.99 20.15 -4.84
CA LYS A 12 14.44 19.17 -3.84
C LYS A 12 13.32 18.76 -2.90
N THR A 13 12.53 19.71 -2.41
CA THR A 13 11.41 19.40 -1.51
C THR A 13 10.31 18.63 -2.21
N LEU A 14 10.02 18.95 -3.48
CA LEU A 14 9.05 18.21 -4.29
C LEU A 14 9.53 16.77 -4.55
N ALA A 15 10.80 16.59 -4.93
CA ALA A 15 11.36 15.26 -5.13
C ALA A 15 11.34 14.45 -3.82
N ALA A 16 11.71 15.06 -2.70
CA ALA A 16 11.68 14.41 -1.40
C ALA A 16 10.26 13.98 -0.99
N SER A 17 9.23 14.81 -1.23
CA SER A 17 7.85 14.46 -0.90
C SER A 17 7.33 13.33 -1.78
N MET A 18 7.64 13.32 -3.07
CA MET A 18 7.30 12.22 -3.98
C MET A 18 7.97 10.91 -3.55
N LEU A 19 9.26 10.94 -3.21
CA LEU A 19 9.98 9.76 -2.73
C LEU A 19 9.39 9.23 -1.42
N ALA A 20 9.05 10.10 -0.47
CA ALA A 20 8.39 9.70 0.77
C ALA A 20 7.02 9.04 0.50
N MET A 21 6.24 9.55 -0.46
CA MET A 21 4.97 8.96 -0.87
C MET A 21 5.15 7.53 -1.42
N PHE A 22 6.11 7.34 -2.33
CA PHE A 22 6.38 6.03 -2.91
C PHE A 22 6.90 5.03 -1.87
N ALA A 23 7.81 5.46 -1.00
CA ALA A 23 8.32 4.61 0.08
C ALA A 23 7.18 4.20 1.04
N GLY A 24 6.30 5.13 1.42
CA GLY A 24 5.14 4.83 2.25
C GLY A 24 4.19 3.81 1.60
N ALA A 25 3.90 3.98 0.30
CA ALA A 25 3.08 3.04 -0.44
C ALA A 25 3.72 1.64 -0.50
N GLU A 26 5.02 1.54 -0.81
CA GLU A 26 5.72 0.25 -0.86
C GLU A 26 5.68 -0.45 0.50
N VAL A 27 5.88 0.26 1.60
CA VAL A 27 5.83 -0.31 2.96
C VAL A 27 4.47 -0.94 3.24
N VAL A 28 3.38 -0.26 2.90
CA VAL A 28 2.01 -0.80 3.08
C VAL A 28 1.81 -2.04 2.21
N HIS A 29 2.23 -1.99 0.94
CA HIS A 29 2.15 -3.14 0.03
C HIS A 29 3.00 -4.32 0.52
N ARG A 30 4.20 -4.07 1.06
CA ARG A 30 5.10 -5.11 1.56
C ARG A 30 4.59 -5.73 2.85
N TYR A 31 4.07 -4.90 3.77
CA TYR A 31 3.65 -5.32 5.10
C TYR A 31 2.26 -5.97 5.08
N TYR A 32 1.29 -5.34 4.42
CA TYR A 32 -0.10 -5.83 4.42
C TYR A 32 -0.42 -6.74 3.24
N ARG A 33 0.44 -6.78 2.20
CA ARG A 33 0.23 -7.54 0.94
C ARG A 33 -1.25 -7.57 0.56
N PRO A 34 -1.86 -6.38 0.34
CA PRO A 34 -3.26 -6.33 -0.03
C PRO A 34 -3.44 -7.18 -1.29
N ASP A 35 -4.50 -7.97 -1.33
CA ASP A 35 -4.89 -8.64 -2.55
C ASP A 35 -5.52 -7.59 -3.47
N LEU A 36 -4.88 -7.34 -4.62
CA LEU A 36 -5.37 -6.38 -5.62
C LEU A 36 -6.30 -7.05 -6.64
N SER A 37 -6.66 -8.33 -6.45
CA SER A 37 -7.62 -9.00 -7.32
C SER A 37 -9.00 -8.33 -7.19
N ILE A 38 -9.51 -7.85 -8.32
CA ILE A 38 -10.87 -7.33 -8.41
C ILE A 38 -11.75 -8.48 -8.92
N PRO A 39 -12.78 -8.92 -8.17
CA PRO A 39 -13.69 -9.93 -8.68
C PRO A 39 -14.48 -9.35 -9.85
N GLU A 40 -14.52 -10.07 -10.98
CA GLU A 40 -15.30 -9.70 -12.17
C GLU A 40 -16.80 -9.49 -11.87
N ILE A 41 -17.31 -10.20 -10.86
CA ILE A 41 -18.68 -10.08 -10.39
C ILE A 41 -18.68 -9.26 -9.10
N PRO A 42 -19.33 -8.08 -9.06
CA PRO A 42 -19.40 -7.29 -7.85
C PRO A 42 -20.15 -8.07 -6.76
N PRO A 43 -19.65 -8.07 -5.52
CA PRO A 43 -20.31 -8.75 -4.41
C PRO A 43 -21.67 -8.11 -4.12
N LYS A 44 -22.61 -8.92 -3.64
CA LYS A 44 -23.92 -8.41 -3.23
C LYS A 44 -23.77 -7.43 -2.07
N PRO A 45 -24.65 -6.41 -1.96
CA PRO A 45 -24.61 -5.48 -0.83
C PRO A 45 -24.61 -6.23 0.50
N GLY A 46 -23.57 -6.05 1.32
CA GLY A 46 -23.40 -6.73 2.61
C GLY A 46 -22.46 -7.95 2.62
N GLU A 47 -22.01 -8.45 1.47
CA GLU A 47 -21.06 -9.58 1.37
C GLU A 47 -19.61 -9.14 1.06
N LEU A 48 -19.36 -7.82 1.06
CA LEU A 48 -18.02 -7.25 0.90
C LEU A 48 -17.12 -7.71 2.05
N ARG A 49 -16.32 -8.75 1.80
CA ARG A 49 -15.28 -9.19 2.72
C ARG A 49 -14.15 -8.17 2.70
N THR A 50 -14.19 -7.23 3.65
CA THR A 50 -13.13 -6.23 3.89
C THR A 50 -11.95 -6.79 4.69
N GLU A 51 -11.95 -8.09 4.98
CA GLU A 51 -10.83 -8.76 5.65
C GLU A 51 -9.55 -8.61 4.82
N LEU A 52 -8.43 -8.30 5.48
CA LEU A 52 -7.10 -8.29 4.86
C LEU A 52 -6.73 -9.73 4.47
N LEU A 53 -7.13 -10.15 3.26
CA LEU A 53 -6.87 -11.49 2.72
C LEU A 53 -5.39 -11.90 2.84
N GLY A 54 -4.47 -10.92 2.75
CA GLY A 54 -3.03 -11.12 2.98
C GLY A 54 -2.66 -11.65 4.38
N LEU A 55 -3.39 -11.27 5.43
CA LEU A 55 -3.16 -11.80 6.79
C LEU A 55 -3.61 -13.26 6.91
N LYS A 56 -4.75 -13.61 6.31
CA LYS A 56 -5.29 -14.98 6.31
C LYS A 56 -4.43 -15.95 5.51
N ALA A 57 -3.85 -15.50 4.39
CA ALA A 57 -2.92 -16.30 3.61
C ALA A 57 -1.66 -16.65 4.43
N ARG A 58 -1.11 -15.70 5.18
CA ARG A 58 0.05 -15.92 6.06
C ARG A 58 -0.26 -16.85 7.23
N SER A 59 -1.41 -16.70 7.89
CA SER A 59 -1.81 -17.61 8.99
C SER A 59 -1.98 -19.03 8.48
N LYS A 60 -2.63 -19.21 7.32
CA LYS A 60 -2.81 -20.53 6.70
C LYS A 60 -1.47 -21.17 6.33
N GLN A 61 -0.52 -20.42 5.76
CA GLN A 61 0.81 -20.93 5.41
C GLN A 61 1.66 -21.31 6.65
N ALA A 62 1.50 -20.58 7.76
CA ALA A 62 2.16 -20.91 9.03
C ALA A 62 1.58 -22.20 9.65
N GLU A 63 0.27 -22.42 9.53
CA GLU A 63 -0.40 -23.65 10.00
C GLU A 63 0.00 -24.88 9.15
N THR A 64 0.07 -24.78 7.82
CA THR A 64 0.47 -25.92 6.98
C THR A 64 1.94 -26.31 7.10
N SER A 65 2.80 -25.42 7.62
CA SER A 65 4.23 -25.71 7.82
C SER A 65 4.54 -26.39 9.16
N GLN A 66 3.53 -26.54 10.03
CA GLN A 66 3.63 -27.16 11.35
C GLN A 66 3.05 -28.58 11.37
N HIS A 67 2.67 -29.15 10.22
CA HIS A 67 2.01 -30.45 10.10
C HIS A 67 2.70 -31.36 9.08
#